data_AF-A0A6C0LAA1-F1
#
_entry.id   AF-A0A6C0LAA1-F1
#
_cell.length_a   1.000
_cell.length_b   1.000
_cell.length_c   1.000
_cell.angle_alpha   90.00
_cell.angle_beta   90.00
_cell.angle_gamma   90.00
#
_symmetry.space_group_name_H-M   'P 1'
#
loop_
_entity.id
_entity.type
_entity.pdbx_description
1 polymer ?
#
loop_
_entity_poly.entity_id
_entity_poly.type
_entity_poly.pdbx_seq_one_letter_code
_entity_poly.pdbx_strand_id
1 'polypeptide(L)'
;MTDIDLEKLRKLSKSCSDNKKTQEYVRDVCFKLRDLLKNYARDIKAVENTILEKYLGHTAAPKSFNTGQIPTKYINEVINKGNIRERLTLIMNFCMSGCYVILWAVENKKHFTKESISILQKRLYNLTGIQSIAKFNKYIKKCENSRCILPCKFVSLAADGSVAASRMTAFPIVDILREPRAKKISKYLVNIKDAYPKVSSRELEYIREDSNYIIKNNILPWISGLQYWEINEKNFYVRLMRQHKQMVVCGPSGNTDLDLSLFRLFDNFDINLAIFACISHLCNTPDHSPCEILLAALPYGLDDWTIEEDSFKYVNKKLRLYK
;
A
#
# COMPACT_ATOMS: atom_id res chain seq x y z
N MET A 1 5.97 -17.82 -14.44
CA MET A 1 5.79 -18.19 -13.02
C MET A 1 5.18 -19.57 -12.95
N THR A 2 5.79 -20.45 -12.17
CA THR A 2 5.36 -21.85 -11.94
C THR A 2 4.37 -21.92 -10.76
N ASP A 3 3.67 -23.03 -10.60
CA ASP A 3 2.79 -23.24 -9.43
C ASP A 3 3.59 -23.26 -8.12
N ILE A 4 4.83 -23.77 -8.16
CA ILE A 4 5.77 -23.77 -7.03
C ILE A 4 6.10 -22.33 -6.59
N ASP A 5 6.23 -21.40 -7.54
CA ASP A 5 6.50 -20.00 -7.24
C ASP A 5 5.32 -19.33 -6.52
N LEU A 6 4.09 -19.63 -6.95
CA LEU A 6 2.86 -19.13 -6.32
C LEU A 6 2.71 -19.66 -4.89
N GLU A 7 2.99 -20.95 -4.68
CA GLU A 7 2.94 -21.55 -3.34
C GLU A 7 3.96 -20.92 -2.39
N LYS A 8 5.21 -20.72 -2.86
CA LYS A 8 6.26 -20.03 -2.09
C LYS A 8 5.83 -18.63 -1.69
N LEU A 9 5.24 -17.87 -2.62
CA LEU A 9 4.77 -16.51 -2.40
C LEU A 9 3.67 -16.46 -1.33
N ARG A 10 2.65 -17.32 -1.45
CA ARG A 10 1.55 -17.44 -0.49
C ARG A 10 2.03 -17.89 0.89
N LYS A 11 2.99 -18.82 0.96
CA LYS A 11 3.57 -19.30 2.22
C LYS A 11 4.32 -18.20 2.98
N LEU A 12 5.07 -17.37 2.26
CA LEU A 12 5.77 -16.23 2.87
C LEU A 12 4.76 -15.17 3.34
N SER A 13 3.76 -14.84 2.52
CA SER A 13 2.67 -13.92 2.87
C SER A 13 1.93 -14.37 4.14
N LYS A 14 1.60 -15.66 4.24
CA LYS A 14 1.03 -16.26 5.44
C LYS A 14 1.94 -16.08 6.66
N SER A 15 3.23 -16.38 6.52
CA SER A 15 4.19 -16.28 7.62
C SER A 15 4.33 -14.85 8.14
N CYS A 16 4.33 -13.85 7.24
CA CYS A 16 4.32 -12.44 7.62
C CYS A 16 3.00 -12.04 8.29
N SER A 17 1.88 -12.57 7.80
CA SER A 17 0.54 -12.30 8.34
C SER A 17 0.33 -12.89 9.72
N ASP A 18 0.95 -14.04 10.00
CA ASP A 18 0.90 -14.74 11.29
C ASP A 18 1.82 -14.13 12.35
N ASN A 19 2.75 -13.25 11.94
CA ASN A 19 3.64 -12.60 12.88
C ASN A 19 2.88 -11.59 13.76
N LYS A 20 2.89 -11.84 15.07
CA LYS A 20 2.17 -11.03 16.06
C LYS A 20 2.63 -9.57 16.07
N LYS A 21 3.94 -9.31 16.00
CA LYS A 21 4.50 -7.95 15.98
C LYS A 21 4.05 -7.20 14.73
N THR A 22 3.99 -7.85 13.57
CA THR A 22 3.44 -7.27 12.34
C THR A 22 1.96 -6.92 12.50
N GLN A 23 1.15 -7.83 13.07
CA GLN A 23 -0.27 -7.56 13.31
C GLN A 23 -0.50 -6.38 14.28
N GLU A 24 0.27 -6.32 15.36
CA GLU A 24 0.25 -5.23 16.33
C GLU A 24 0.67 -3.91 15.69
N TYR A 25 1.76 -3.91 14.91
CA TYR A 25 2.25 -2.76 14.18
C TYR A 25 1.19 -2.16 13.24
N VAL A 26 0.57 -3.00 12.40
CA VAL A 26 -0.49 -2.56 11.47
C VAL A 26 -1.71 -2.02 12.23
N ARG A 27 -2.10 -2.68 13.34
CA ARG A 27 -3.20 -2.20 14.19
C ARG A 27 -2.90 -0.82 14.76
N ASP A 28 -1.69 -0.60 15.25
CA ASP A 28 -1.29 0.67 15.84
C ASP A 28 -1.26 1.80 14.80
N VAL A 29 -0.86 1.50 13.56
CA VAL A 29 -0.98 2.44 12.44
C VAL A 29 -2.45 2.80 12.18
N CYS A 30 -3.36 1.81 12.13
CA CYS A 30 -4.79 2.09 11.99
C CYS A 30 -5.36 2.96 13.12
N PHE A 31 -4.89 2.77 14.36
CA PHE A 31 -5.27 3.63 15.48
C PHE A 31 -4.80 5.07 15.29
N LYS A 32 -3.54 5.26 14.89
CA LYS A 32 -2.99 6.60 14.60
C LYS A 32 -3.74 7.28 13.45
N LEU A 33 -4.14 6.54 12.42
CA LEU A 33 -4.97 7.08 11.33
C LEU A 33 -6.36 7.51 11.81
N ARG A 34 -7.01 6.68 12.62
CA ARG A 34 -8.32 7.03 13.21
C ARG A 34 -8.21 8.30 14.03
N ASP A 35 -7.19 8.41 14.88
CA ASP A 35 -6.99 9.57 15.74
C ASP A 35 -6.65 10.82 14.91
N LEU A 36 -5.83 10.68 13.87
CA LEU A 36 -5.56 11.76 12.92
C LEU A 36 -6.85 12.28 12.26
N LEU A 37 -7.69 11.37 11.76
CA LEU A 37 -8.96 11.69 11.10
C LEU A 37 -9.99 12.31 12.06
N LYS A 38 -10.04 11.84 13.31
CA LYS A 38 -10.86 12.44 14.37
C LYS A 38 -10.48 13.89 14.64
N ASN A 39 -9.19 14.15 14.79
CA ASN A 39 -8.70 15.51 15.03
C ASN A 39 -8.96 16.39 13.79
N TYR A 40 -8.75 15.87 12.59
CA TYR A 40 -9.08 16.57 11.36
C TYR A 40 -10.57 16.95 11.30
N ALA A 41 -11.47 15.99 11.55
CA ALA A 41 -12.92 16.20 11.57
C ALA A 41 -13.33 17.30 12.55
N ARG A 42 -12.78 17.28 13.78
CA ARG A 42 -13.02 18.31 14.80
C ARG A 42 -12.59 19.69 14.32
N ASP A 43 -11.39 19.81 13.78
CA ASP A 43 -10.82 21.10 13.38
C ASP A 43 -11.58 21.71 12.19
N ILE A 44 -12.14 20.89 11.28
CA ILE A 44 -12.99 21.35 10.18
C ILE A 44 -14.49 21.37 10.50
N LYS A 45 -14.88 21.04 11.74
CA LYS A 45 -16.29 20.94 12.20
C LYS A 45 -17.16 19.98 11.36
N ALA A 46 -16.58 18.85 10.93
CA ALA A 46 -17.30 17.79 10.21
C ALA A 46 -17.69 16.64 11.13
N VAL A 47 -18.68 15.84 10.70
CA VAL A 47 -19.08 14.61 11.40
C VAL A 47 -17.97 13.56 11.27
N GLU A 48 -17.48 13.06 12.42
CA GLU A 48 -16.36 12.11 12.49
C GLU A 48 -16.56 10.88 11.59
N ASN A 49 -17.72 10.23 11.71
CA ASN A 49 -18.00 9.02 10.93
C ASN A 49 -17.90 9.30 9.42
N THR A 50 -18.48 10.40 8.95
CA THR A 50 -18.40 10.80 7.52
C THR A 50 -16.96 10.99 7.05
N ILE A 51 -16.07 11.50 7.92
CA ILE A 51 -14.64 11.65 7.60
C ILE A 51 -13.94 10.29 7.57
N LEU A 52 -14.21 9.40 8.51
CA LEU A 52 -13.67 8.03 8.49
C LEU A 52 -14.11 7.29 7.22
N GLU A 53 -15.38 7.37 6.86
CA GLU A 53 -15.92 6.74 5.64
C GLU A 53 -15.27 7.31 4.37
N LYS A 54 -15.11 8.63 4.28
CA LYS A 54 -14.50 9.30 3.13
C LYS A 54 -13.07 8.84 2.87
N TYR A 55 -12.28 8.61 3.93
CA TYR A 55 -10.84 8.37 3.78
C TYR A 55 -10.42 6.92 4.01
N LEU A 56 -11.21 6.10 4.71
CA LEU A 56 -10.91 4.69 4.98
C LEU A 56 -11.88 3.73 4.29
N GLY A 57 -13.06 4.21 3.86
CA GLY A 57 -14.08 3.39 3.22
C GLY A 57 -13.73 2.98 1.79
N HIS A 58 -14.51 2.05 1.24
CA HIS A 58 -14.29 1.49 -0.10
C HIS A 58 -14.40 2.52 -1.24
N THR A 59 -15.02 3.69 -1.01
CA THR A 59 -15.09 4.79 -1.99
C THR A 59 -13.83 5.63 -2.04
N ALA A 60 -12.90 5.46 -1.09
CA ALA A 60 -11.64 6.17 -1.02
C ALA A 60 -10.60 5.65 -2.03
N ALA A 61 -10.80 4.44 -2.58
CA ALA A 61 -9.92 3.82 -3.56
C ALA A 61 -10.69 3.35 -4.80
N PRO A 62 -10.03 3.15 -5.95
CA PRO A 62 -10.66 2.61 -7.14
C PRO A 62 -11.29 1.24 -6.86
N LYS A 63 -12.48 1.00 -7.43
CA LYS A 63 -13.21 -0.27 -7.25
C LYS A 63 -12.39 -1.51 -7.57
N SER A 64 -11.35 -1.44 -8.40
CA SER A 64 -10.49 -2.57 -8.74
C SER A 64 -9.68 -3.16 -7.56
N PHE A 65 -9.59 -2.46 -6.42
CA PHE A 65 -8.87 -2.91 -5.22
C PHE A 65 -9.80 -3.70 -4.28
N ASN A 66 -10.09 -4.96 -4.63
CA ASN A 66 -11.12 -5.76 -3.96
C ASN A 66 -10.66 -6.58 -2.75
N THR A 67 -9.36 -6.70 -2.49
CA THR A 67 -8.84 -7.52 -1.40
C THR A 67 -9.02 -6.80 -0.06
N GLY A 68 -9.70 -7.42 0.90
CA GLY A 68 -9.90 -6.90 2.26
C GLY A 68 -10.88 -5.75 2.40
N GLN A 69 -11.64 -5.42 1.34
CA GLN A 69 -12.67 -4.38 1.42
C GLN A 69 -13.81 -4.79 2.34
N ILE A 70 -14.38 -3.81 3.02
CA ILE A 70 -15.44 -3.99 4.03
C ILE A 70 -16.51 -2.89 3.88
N PRO A 71 -17.78 -3.16 4.23
CA PRO A 71 -18.80 -2.12 4.30
C PRO A 71 -18.41 -1.05 5.33
N THR A 72 -18.71 0.22 5.04
CA THR A 72 -18.21 1.36 5.84
C THR A 72 -18.58 1.30 7.31
N LYS A 73 -19.75 0.73 7.63
CA LYS A 73 -20.22 0.50 9.01
C LYS A 73 -19.24 -0.31 9.88
N TYR A 74 -18.36 -1.10 9.27
CA TYR A 74 -17.39 -1.94 9.99
C TYR A 74 -16.01 -1.29 10.18
N ILE A 75 -15.76 -0.06 9.71
CA ILE A 75 -14.43 0.58 9.80
C ILE A 75 -13.87 0.54 11.23
N ASN A 76 -14.65 0.99 12.22
CA ASN A 76 -14.21 1.00 13.62
C ASN A 76 -14.00 -0.42 14.19
N GLU A 77 -14.83 -1.39 13.79
CA GLU A 77 -14.66 -2.78 14.19
C GLU A 77 -13.36 -3.37 13.63
N VAL A 78 -13.07 -3.13 12.34
CA VAL A 78 -11.87 -3.62 11.66
C VAL A 78 -10.59 -3.04 12.26
N ILE A 79 -10.58 -1.74 12.59
CA ILE A 79 -9.44 -1.13 13.30
C ILE A 79 -9.15 -1.91 14.59
N ASN A 80 -10.18 -2.17 15.40
CA ASN A 80 -10.02 -2.83 16.70
C ASN A 80 -9.72 -4.33 16.60
N LYS A 81 -10.44 -5.05 15.72
CA LYS A 81 -10.57 -6.52 15.72
C LYS A 81 -10.45 -7.17 14.34
N GLY A 82 -10.26 -6.38 13.29
CA GLY A 82 -10.09 -6.89 11.93
C GLY A 82 -8.82 -7.71 11.76
N ASN A 83 -8.78 -8.51 10.71
CA ASN A 83 -7.56 -9.21 10.32
C ASN A 83 -6.58 -8.24 9.62
N ILE A 84 -5.33 -8.68 9.42
CA ILE A 84 -4.28 -7.81 8.85
C ILE A 84 -4.60 -7.36 7.42
N ARG A 85 -5.25 -8.19 6.59
CA ARG A 85 -5.64 -7.82 5.23
C ARG A 85 -6.65 -6.67 5.25
N GLU A 86 -7.72 -6.78 6.04
CA GLU A 86 -8.73 -5.71 6.16
C GLU A 86 -8.11 -4.39 6.65
N ARG A 87 -7.21 -4.46 7.65
CA ARG A 87 -6.52 -3.26 8.16
C ARG A 87 -5.62 -2.61 7.12
N LEU A 88 -4.85 -3.41 6.37
CA LEU A 88 -4.00 -2.90 5.30
C LEU A 88 -4.83 -2.32 4.14
N THR A 89 -6.02 -2.84 3.88
CA THR A 89 -6.96 -2.22 2.94
C THR A 89 -7.41 -0.83 3.43
N LEU A 90 -7.72 -0.65 4.72
CA LEU A 90 -8.04 0.70 5.25
C LEU A 90 -6.85 1.67 5.12
N ILE A 91 -5.64 1.19 5.37
CA ILE A 91 -4.40 1.95 5.21
C ILE A 91 -4.21 2.36 3.74
N MET A 92 -4.38 1.43 2.81
CA MET A 92 -4.30 1.71 1.37
C MET A 92 -5.38 2.69 0.91
N ASN A 93 -6.62 2.54 1.38
CA ASN A 93 -7.70 3.49 1.12
C ASN A 93 -7.33 4.92 1.56
N PHE A 94 -6.65 5.05 2.72
CA PHE A 94 -6.10 6.33 3.17
C PHE A 94 -4.96 6.81 2.29
N CYS A 95 -4.02 5.96 1.88
CA CYS A 95 -2.94 6.34 0.95
C CYS A 95 -3.48 6.98 -0.34
N MET A 96 -4.62 6.49 -0.83
CA MET A 96 -5.22 6.95 -2.09
C MET A 96 -5.99 8.28 -1.96
N SER A 97 -6.46 8.64 -0.77
CA SER A 97 -7.39 9.76 -0.57
C SER A 97 -6.95 10.79 0.49
N GLY A 98 -6.12 10.38 1.46
CA GLY A 98 -5.82 11.10 2.70
C GLY A 98 -4.76 12.19 2.61
N CYS A 99 -4.25 12.50 1.42
CA CYS A 99 -3.20 13.52 1.23
C CYS A 99 -3.56 14.89 1.82
N TYR A 100 -4.82 15.32 1.73
CA TYR A 100 -5.32 16.57 2.33
C TYR A 100 -5.16 16.56 3.86
N VAL A 101 -5.45 15.43 4.49
CA VAL A 101 -5.33 15.24 5.93
C VAL A 101 -3.85 15.29 6.34
N ILE A 102 -2.96 14.66 5.57
CA ILE A 102 -1.52 14.71 5.83
C ILE A 102 -1.01 16.16 5.75
N LEU A 103 -1.37 16.88 4.70
CA LEU A 103 -0.97 18.27 4.50
C LEU A 103 -1.50 19.20 5.60
N TRP A 104 -2.74 18.99 6.04
CA TRP A 104 -3.31 19.69 7.20
C TRP A 104 -2.48 19.41 8.48
N ALA A 105 -2.11 18.17 8.74
CA ALA A 105 -1.33 17.81 9.93
C ALA A 105 0.09 18.39 9.90
N VAL A 106 0.73 18.43 8.73
CA VAL A 106 2.04 19.09 8.53
C VAL A 106 1.95 20.60 8.79
N GLU A 107 0.93 21.28 8.26
CA GLU A 107 0.71 22.72 8.50
C GLU A 107 0.49 23.02 9.99
N ASN A 108 -0.27 22.18 10.68
CA ASN A 108 -0.54 22.34 12.10
C ASN A 108 0.61 21.85 13.00
N LYS A 109 1.65 21.21 12.43
CA LYS A 109 2.77 20.59 13.15
C LYS A 109 2.30 19.64 14.27
N LYS A 110 1.25 18.86 14.02
CA LYS A 110 0.67 17.89 14.96
C LYS A 110 0.76 16.48 14.39
N HIS A 111 0.67 15.47 15.25
CA HIS A 111 0.47 14.04 14.93
C HIS A 111 1.60 13.30 14.20
N PHE A 112 2.53 14.00 13.56
CA PHE A 112 3.71 13.41 12.91
C PHE A 112 5.01 13.79 13.63
N THR A 113 6.08 13.04 13.37
CA THR A 113 7.39 13.36 13.92
C THR A 113 7.94 14.66 13.31
N LYS A 114 8.86 15.32 14.03
CA LYS A 114 9.58 16.49 13.51
C LYS A 114 10.37 16.15 12.23
N GLU A 115 10.95 14.95 12.19
CA GLU A 115 11.69 14.45 11.03
C GLU A 115 10.76 14.29 9.81
N SER A 116 9.63 13.60 9.96
CA SER A 116 8.67 13.39 8.87
C SER A 116 8.10 14.72 8.35
N ILE A 117 7.80 15.68 9.25
CA ILE A 117 7.39 17.04 8.86
C ILE A 117 8.49 17.74 8.05
N SER A 118 9.75 17.66 8.50
CA SER A 118 10.88 18.29 7.81
C SER A 118 11.09 17.70 6.41
N ILE A 119 11.04 16.38 6.27
CA ILE A 119 11.15 15.68 4.99
C ILE A 119 10.03 16.13 4.04
N LEU A 120 8.78 16.14 4.50
CA LEU A 120 7.63 16.57 3.68
C LEU A 120 7.76 18.04 3.25
N GLN A 121 8.16 18.93 4.15
CA GLN A 121 8.34 20.35 3.83
C GLN A 121 9.43 20.55 2.77
N LYS A 122 10.60 19.93 2.96
CA LYS A 122 11.70 19.98 1.98
C LYS A 122 11.26 19.45 0.62
N ARG A 123 10.52 18.35 0.61
CA ARG A 123 10.02 17.73 -0.62
C ARG A 123 8.99 18.59 -1.34
N LEU A 124 8.01 19.13 -0.61
CA LEU A 124 7.02 20.03 -1.18
C LEU A 124 7.68 21.27 -1.78
N TYR A 125 8.69 21.82 -1.11
CA TYR A 125 9.50 22.90 -1.67
C TYR A 125 10.21 22.48 -2.96
N ASN A 126 10.93 21.35 -2.96
CA ASN A 126 11.65 20.87 -4.14
C ASN A 126 10.73 20.62 -5.35
N LEU A 127 9.48 20.20 -5.12
CA LEU A 127 8.54 19.86 -6.19
C LEU A 127 7.74 21.07 -6.70
N THR A 128 7.62 22.13 -5.91
CA THR A 128 6.68 23.24 -6.22
C THR A 128 7.31 24.62 -6.16
N GLY A 129 8.51 24.75 -5.60
CA GLY A 129 9.13 26.03 -5.24
C GLY A 129 8.44 26.76 -4.07
N ILE A 130 7.36 26.21 -3.50
CA ILE A 130 6.59 26.87 -2.45
C ILE A 130 7.22 26.58 -1.09
N GLN A 131 7.83 27.60 -0.47
CA GLN A 131 8.48 27.48 0.84
C GLN A 131 7.50 27.34 2.01
N SER A 132 6.26 27.84 1.86
CA SER A 132 5.27 27.87 2.94
C SER A 132 4.21 26.80 2.76
N ILE A 133 4.14 25.85 3.69
CA ILE A 133 3.10 24.81 3.72
C ILE A 133 1.69 25.41 3.76
N ALA A 134 1.49 26.53 4.47
CA ALA A 134 0.21 27.22 4.54
C ALA A 134 -0.22 27.78 3.18
N LYS A 135 0.72 28.36 2.41
CA LYS A 135 0.46 28.79 1.02
C LYS A 135 0.09 27.59 0.15
N PHE A 136 0.83 26.49 0.25
CA PHE A 136 0.55 25.26 -0.50
C PHE A 136 -0.85 24.70 -0.17
N ASN A 137 -1.20 24.61 1.11
CA ASN A 137 -2.50 24.12 1.56
C ASN A 137 -3.68 24.95 1.06
N LYS A 138 -3.51 26.27 0.92
CA LYS A 138 -4.54 27.15 0.32
C LYS A 138 -4.79 26.80 -1.15
N TYR A 139 -3.77 26.45 -1.93
CA TYR A 139 -3.93 26.00 -3.31
C TYR A 139 -4.57 24.62 -3.36
N ILE A 140 -4.09 23.69 -2.54
CA ILE A 140 -4.58 22.32 -2.51
C ILE A 140 -6.05 22.25 -2.08
N LYS A 141 -6.49 22.99 -1.05
CA LYS A 141 -7.92 23.01 -0.65
C LYS A 141 -8.87 23.42 -1.78
N LYS A 142 -8.45 24.34 -2.66
CA LYS A 142 -9.24 24.69 -3.87
C LYS A 142 -9.33 23.51 -4.84
N CYS A 143 -8.29 22.70 -4.87
CA CYS A 143 -8.14 21.50 -5.70
C CYS A 143 -8.97 20.29 -5.22
N GLU A 144 -9.32 20.22 -3.92
CA GLU A 144 -10.16 19.14 -3.37
C GLU A 144 -11.53 19.09 -4.03
N ASN A 145 -12.13 20.27 -4.21
CA ASN A 145 -13.46 20.42 -4.83
C ASN A 145 -13.43 20.22 -6.36
N SER A 146 -12.29 20.44 -7.00
CA SER A 146 -12.12 20.34 -8.46
C SER A 146 -11.49 19.02 -8.92
N ARG A 147 -11.37 18.03 -8.03
CA ARG A 147 -10.76 16.71 -8.30
C ARG A 147 -9.37 16.82 -8.94
N CYS A 148 -8.53 17.73 -8.47
CA CYS A 148 -7.15 17.76 -8.94
C CYS A 148 -6.50 16.39 -8.67
N ILE A 149 -6.06 15.73 -9.75
CA ILE A 149 -5.09 14.64 -9.65
C ILE A 149 -3.86 15.29 -9.02
N LEU A 150 -3.36 14.80 -7.88
CA LEU A 150 -1.92 14.77 -7.53
C LEU A 150 -1.48 14.88 -6.05
N PRO A 151 -2.25 15.21 -4.98
CA PRO A 151 -1.56 15.46 -3.71
C PRO A 151 -0.91 14.20 -3.09
N CYS A 152 -1.45 12.98 -3.32
CA CYS A 152 -0.82 11.72 -2.87
C CYS A 152 0.51 11.40 -3.60
N LYS A 153 0.75 11.95 -4.81
CA LYS A 153 2.03 11.77 -5.51
C LYS A 153 3.14 12.65 -4.91
N PHE A 154 2.78 13.75 -4.24
CA PHE A 154 3.72 14.69 -3.62
C PHE A 154 4.10 14.29 -2.18
N VAL A 155 3.23 13.56 -1.49
CA VAL A 155 3.47 13.04 -0.15
C VAL A 155 4.17 11.68 -0.27
N SER A 156 5.50 11.70 -0.40
CA SER A 156 6.34 10.52 -0.25
C SER A 156 7.50 10.82 0.70
N LEU A 157 7.79 9.88 1.59
CA LEU A 157 8.83 10.00 2.62
C LEU A 157 10.12 9.22 2.27
N ALA A 158 10.35 8.91 0.99
CA ALA A 158 11.63 8.40 0.53
C ALA A 158 12.78 9.38 0.87
N ALA A 159 13.89 8.88 1.42
CA ALA A 159 14.98 9.66 2.03
C ALA A 159 15.68 10.62 1.06
N ASP A 160 15.71 10.28 -0.23
CA ASP A 160 16.35 11.03 -1.31
C ASP A 160 15.32 11.68 -2.28
N GLY A 161 14.03 11.60 -1.96
CA GLY A 161 12.97 12.02 -2.87
C GLY A 161 12.77 11.10 -4.08
N SER A 162 13.56 10.03 -4.23
CA SER A 162 13.40 9.07 -5.32
C SER A 162 12.10 8.29 -5.09
N VAL A 163 11.17 8.45 -6.04
CA VAL A 163 10.04 7.50 -6.19
C VAL A 163 10.26 6.66 -7.44
N ALA A 164 11.54 6.49 -7.79
CA ALA A 164 11.99 6.40 -9.16
C ALA A 164 11.77 5.05 -9.82
N ALA A 165 11.57 3.98 -9.04
CA ALA A 165 11.31 2.65 -9.58
C ALA A 165 9.81 2.32 -9.64
N SER A 166 9.05 2.73 -8.61
CA SER A 166 7.68 2.26 -8.36
C SER A 166 6.58 3.21 -8.84
N ARG A 167 6.86 4.53 -8.92
CA ARG A 167 5.90 5.54 -9.41
C ARG A 167 6.30 6.22 -10.73
N MET A 168 7.56 6.10 -11.17
CA MET A 168 8.01 6.61 -12.47
C MET A 168 7.80 5.56 -13.56
N THR A 169 6.54 5.34 -13.94
CA THR A 169 6.20 4.56 -15.14
C THR A 169 6.31 5.37 -16.43
N ALA A 170 6.68 6.66 -16.35
CA ALA A 170 6.91 7.54 -17.49
C ALA A 170 7.95 8.62 -17.15
N PHE A 171 8.93 8.78 -18.06
CA PHE A 171 10.03 9.76 -18.15
C PHE A 171 10.93 9.95 -16.89
N PRO A 172 12.26 9.80 -17.01
CA PRO A 172 13.03 9.54 -18.23
C PRO A 172 12.99 8.07 -18.69
N ILE A 173 12.20 7.21 -18.01
CA ILE A 173 12.00 5.82 -18.44
C ILE A 173 11.08 5.81 -19.67
N VAL A 174 11.68 5.54 -20.83
CA VAL A 174 11.00 5.48 -22.15
C VAL A 174 10.22 4.17 -22.30
N ASP A 175 10.65 3.10 -21.63
CA ASP A 175 10.03 1.78 -21.70
C ASP A 175 9.01 1.55 -20.58
N ILE A 176 7.73 1.47 -20.96
CA ILE A 176 6.63 1.13 -20.04
C ILE A 176 6.96 -0.19 -19.32
N LEU A 177 6.83 -0.20 -17.99
CA LEU A 177 7.16 -1.37 -17.14
C LEU A 177 6.28 -2.59 -17.44
N ARG A 178 4.99 -2.35 -17.69
CA ARG A 178 3.96 -3.36 -17.88
C ARG A 178 2.74 -2.78 -18.59
N GLU A 179 1.99 -3.63 -19.27
CA GLU A 179 0.75 -3.27 -19.96
C GLU A 179 -0.42 -4.16 -19.49
N PRO A 180 -1.67 -3.69 -19.56
CA PRO A 180 -2.82 -4.54 -19.26
C PRO A 180 -2.89 -5.72 -20.23
N ARG A 181 -3.09 -6.93 -19.72
CA ARG A 181 -3.33 -8.12 -20.55
C ARG A 181 -4.65 -7.99 -21.30
N ALA A 182 -4.64 -8.39 -22.57
CA ALA A 182 -5.86 -8.49 -23.37
C ALA A 182 -6.86 -9.52 -22.81
N LYS A 183 -6.38 -10.60 -22.18
CA LYS A 183 -7.21 -11.64 -21.55
C LYS A 183 -6.68 -11.99 -20.16
N LYS A 184 -7.61 -12.06 -19.19
CA LYS A 184 -7.32 -12.52 -17.83
C LYS A 184 -6.91 -13.99 -17.84
N ILE A 185 -5.89 -14.34 -17.06
CA ILE A 185 -5.35 -15.71 -16.98
C ILE A 185 -6.01 -16.44 -15.80
N SER A 186 -6.74 -17.53 -16.09
CA SER A 186 -7.52 -18.28 -15.09
C SER A 186 -6.68 -18.93 -13.99
N LYS A 187 -5.46 -19.38 -14.29
CA LYS A 187 -4.57 -20.02 -13.29
C LYS A 187 -4.14 -19.10 -12.13
N TYR A 188 -4.27 -17.79 -12.28
CA TYR A 188 -3.91 -16.81 -11.23
C TYR A 188 -5.13 -16.29 -10.45
N LEU A 189 -6.30 -16.87 -10.70
CA LEU A 189 -7.49 -16.65 -9.89
C LEU A 189 -7.29 -17.20 -8.48
N VAL A 190 -7.77 -16.47 -7.48
CA VAL A 190 -7.65 -16.87 -6.08
C VAL A 190 -8.88 -17.67 -5.68
N ASN A 191 -8.67 -18.94 -5.32
CA ASN A 191 -9.73 -19.72 -4.68
C ASN A 191 -9.90 -19.25 -3.23
N ILE A 192 -11.14 -19.20 -2.75
CA ILE A 192 -11.47 -18.79 -1.38
C ILE A 192 -10.71 -19.59 -0.32
N LYS A 193 -10.38 -20.86 -0.60
CA LYS A 193 -9.61 -21.73 0.31
C LYS A 193 -8.13 -21.34 0.43
N ASP A 194 -7.60 -20.67 -0.60
CA ASP A 194 -6.19 -20.25 -0.68
C ASP A 194 -5.97 -18.83 -0.12
N ALA A 195 -7.07 -18.10 0.11
CA ALA A 195 -7.04 -16.76 0.65
C ALA A 195 -6.51 -16.76 2.09
N TYR A 196 -5.56 -15.86 2.36
CA TYR A 196 -4.97 -15.68 3.67
C TYR A 196 -4.82 -14.21 4.07
N PRO A 197 -5.22 -13.80 5.29
CA PRO A 197 -6.04 -14.55 6.26
C PRO A 197 -7.37 -15.04 5.65
N LYS A 198 -8.09 -15.94 6.32
CA LYS A 198 -9.40 -16.40 5.82
C LYS A 198 -10.32 -15.20 5.54
N VAL A 199 -11.09 -15.27 4.45
CA VAL A 199 -12.08 -14.24 4.09
C VAL A 199 -13.07 -14.07 5.23
N SER A 200 -13.23 -12.83 5.71
CA SER A 200 -14.09 -12.53 6.86
C SER A 200 -15.57 -12.46 6.43
N SER A 201 -16.48 -12.53 7.40
CA SER A 201 -17.90 -12.28 7.14
C SER A 201 -18.15 -10.86 6.59
N ARG A 202 -17.38 -9.87 7.05
CA ARG A 202 -17.46 -8.47 6.59
C ARG A 202 -17.05 -8.34 5.12
N GLU A 203 -15.96 -8.99 4.72
CA GLU A 203 -15.50 -9.00 3.34
C GLU A 203 -16.49 -9.74 2.43
N LEU A 204 -17.07 -10.85 2.90
CA LEU A 204 -18.15 -11.55 2.18
C LEU A 204 -19.40 -10.68 2.02
N GLU A 205 -19.75 -9.90 3.03
CA GLU A 205 -20.88 -8.96 2.96
C GLU A 205 -20.62 -7.89 1.91
N TYR A 206 -19.43 -7.26 1.92
CA TYR A 206 -19.05 -6.30 0.88
C TYR A 206 -19.19 -6.88 -0.53
N ILE A 207 -18.68 -8.10 -0.74
CA ILE A 207 -18.76 -8.77 -2.04
C ILE A 207 -20.21 -9.02 -2.46
N ARG A 208 -21.12 -9.33 -1.52
CA ARG A 208 -22.54 -9.57 -1.83
C ARG A 208 -23.30 -8.27 -2.13
N GLU A 209 -22.93 -7.17 -1.50
CA GLU A 209 -23.58 -5.87 -1.69
C GLU A 209 -23.21 -5.22 -3.03
N ASP A 210 -22.00 -5.43 -3.54
CA ASP A 210 -21.60 -4.93 -4.88
C ASP A 210 -21.97 -5.94 -5.96
N SER A 211 -23.01 -5.63 -6.74
CA SER A 211 -23.53 -6.47 -7.83
C SER A 211 -22.52 -6.81 -8.93
N ASN A 212 -21.38 -6.10 -9.00
CA ASN A 212 -20.31 -6.38 -9.94
C ASN A 212 -19.38 -7.51 -9.47
N TYR A 213 -19.50 -7.95 -8.21
CA TYR A 213 -18.63 -8.94 -7.59
C TYR A 213 -19.41 -10.19 -7.22
N ILE A 214 -19.12 -11.29 -7.94
CA ILE A 214 -19.79 -12.57 -7.70
C ILE A 214 -18.71 -13.63 -7.46
N ILE A 215 -18.81 -14.31 -6.33
CA ILE A 215 -18.02 -15.53 -6.08
C ILE A 215 -18.63 -16.64 -6.93
N LYS A 216 -17.89 -17.12 -7.95
CA LYS A 216 -18.31 -18.22 -8.82
C LYS A 216 -17.34 -19.39 -8.66
N ASN A 217 -17.85 -20.60 -8.47
CA ASN A 217 -17.05 -21.81 -8.32
C ASN A 217 -15.92 -21.69 -7.27
N ASN A 218 -16.23 -21.07 -6.11
CA ASN A 218 -15.28 -20.78 -5.03
C ASN A 218 -14.12 -19.84 -5.42
N ILE A 219 -14.22 -19.11 -6.53
CA ILE A 219 -13.23 -18.12 -6.95
C ILE A 219 -13.63 -16.73 -6.45
N LEU A 220 -12.68 -16.05 -5.83
CA LEU A 220 -12.86 -14.67 -5.37
C LEU A 220 -12.81 -13.69 -6.55
N PRO A 221 -13.57 -12.58 -6.51
CA PRO A 221 -13.59 -11.55 -7.54
C PRO A 221 -12.36 -10.62 -7.49
N TRP A 222 -11.30 -11.05 -6.80
CA TRP A 222 -10.05 -10.31 -6.69
C TRP A 222 -9.33 -10.32 -8.03
N ILE A 223 -8.69 -9.20 -8.35
CA ILE A 223 -7.86 -9.07 -9.55
C ILE A 223 -6.41 -9.06 -9.08
N SER A 224 -5.67 -10.12 -9.43
CA SER A 224 -4.25 -10.16 -9.08
C SER A 224 -3.37 -9.47 -10.12
N GLY A 225 -2.18 -9.04 -9.71
CA GLY A 225 -1.18 -8.47 -10.60
C GLY A 225 -0.82 -9.40 -11.75
N LEU A 226 -0.55 -10.69 -11.46
CA LEU A 226 -0.29 -11.70 -12.50
C LEU A 226 -1.45 -11.92 -13.46
N GLN A 227 -2.69 -11.75 -12.99
CA GLN A 227 -3.88 -11.90 -13.81
C GLN A 227 -4.08 -10.73 -14.78
N TYR A 228 -3.72 -9.52 -14.34
CA TYR A 228 -4.03 -8.29 -15.08
C TYR A 228 -2.85 -7.73 -15.88
N TRP A 229 -1.62 -7.85 -15.40
CA TRP A 229 -0.46 -7.20 -16.02
C TRP A 229 0.41 -8.16 -16.83
N GLU A 230 0.84 -7.70 -17.99
CA GLU A 230 1.91 -8.27 -18.80
C GLU A 230 3.19 -7.45 -18.61
N ILE A 231 4.25 -8.11 -18.15
CA ILE A 231 5.52 -7.43 -17.85
C ILE A 231 6.28 -7.20 -19.16
N ASN A 232 6.84 -6.00 -19.32
CA ASN A 232 7.78 -5.73 -20.40
C ASN A 232 9.16 -6.31 -20.03
N GLU A 233 9.51 -7.48 -20.58
CA GLU A 233 10.80 -8.14 -20.34
C GLU A 233 12.01 -7.34 -20.85
N LYS A 234 11.81 -6.29 -21.67
CA LYS A 234 12.89 -5.37 -22.09
C LYS A 234 13.17 -4.27 -21.08
N ASN A 235 12.24 -3.99 -20.15
CA ASN A 235 12.40 -2.94 -19.16
C ASN A 235 13.61 -3.21 -18.26
N PHE A 236 14.37 -2.14 -17.95
CA PHE A 236 15.60 -2.21 -17.16
C PHE A 236 15.42 -2.97 -15.83
N TYR A 237 14.40 -2.63 -15.03
CA TYR A 237 14.17 -3.25 -13.73
C TYR A 237 13.87 -4.74 -13.86
N VAL A 238 13.10 -5.11 -14.89
CA VAL A 238 12.75 -6.51 -15.14
C VAL A 238 14.01 -7.29 -15.49
N ARG A 239 14.83 -6.78 -16.43
CA ARG A 239 16.11 -7.41 -16.80
C ARG A 239 17.05 -7.54 -15.62
N LEU A 240 17.15 -6.51 -14.78
CA LEU A 240 17.96 -6.51 -13.57
C LEU A 240 17.50 -7.61 -12.59
N MET A 241 16.20 -7.66 -12.26
CA MET A 241 15.65 -8.70 -11.39
C MET A 241 15.86 -10.10 -11.97
N ARG A 242 15.68 -10.29 -13.28
CA ARG A 242 15.93 -11.57 -13.96
C ARG A 242 17.41 -11.97 -13.90
N GLN A 243 18.32 -11.03 -14.12
CA GLN A 243 19.78 -11.27 -14.05
C GLN A 243 20.20 -11.77 -12.67
N HIS A 244 19.62 -11.22 -11.61
CA HIS A 244 19.85 -11.67 -10.23
C HIS A 244 18.91 -12.80 -9.77
N LYS A 245 18.23 -13.49 -10.71
CA LYS A 245 17.36 -14.64 -10.46
C LYS A 245 16.23 -14.35 -9.45
N GLN A 246 15.79 -13.10 -9.36
CA GLN A 246 14.70 -12.69 -8.49
C GLN A 246 13.34 -13.03 -9.13
N MET A 247 12.36 -13.27 -8.27
CA MET A 247 10.97 -13.42 -8.71
C MET A 247 10.43 -12.05 -9.16
N VAL A 248 9.70 -12.02 -10.28
CA VAL A 248 9.06 -10.82 -10.81
C VAL A 248 7.59 -11.13 -11.07
N VAL A 249 6.71 -10.26 -10.59
CA VAL A 249 5.25 -10.34 -10.75
C VAL A 249 4.75 -9.20 -11.63
N CYS A 250 5.04 -7.96 -11.27
CA CYS A 250 4.55 -6.77 -11.98
C CYS A 250 5.55 -5.60 -11.99
N GLY A 251 6.80 -5.80 -11.58
CA GLY A 251 7.78 -4.75 -11.34
C GLY A 251 7.61 -4.01 -10.00
N PRO A 252 8.51 -3.04 -9.71
CA PRO A 252 8.54 -2.32 -8.44
C PRO A 252 7.16 -1.81 -8.00
N SER A 253 6.83 -1.97 -6.71
CA SER A 253 5.46 -1.80 -6.23
C SER A 253 5.12 -0.37 -5.84
N GLY A 254 4.28 0.30 -6.63
CA GLY A 254 3.72 1.62 -6.29
C GLY A 254 2.85 1.60 -5.03
N ASN A 255 2.12 0.50 -4.80
CA ASN A 255 1.33 0.30 -3.59
C ASN A 255 2.22 0.19 -2.35
N THR A 256 3.30 -0.58 -2.44
CA THR A 256 4.29 -0.68 -1.34
C THR A 256 4.87 0.68 -1.00
N ASP A 257 5.25 1.47 -2.02
CA ASP A 257 5.81 2.79 -1.80
C ASP A 257 4.82 3.77 -1.12
N LEU A 258 3.52 3.66 -1.45
CA LEU A 258 2.46 4.41 -0.77
C LEU A 258 2.33 3.98 0.71
N ASP A 259 2.28 2.67 0.96
CA ASP A 259 2.19 2.14 2.33
C ASP A 259 3.40 2.52 3.17
N LEU A 260 4.63 2.38 2.64
CA LEU A 260 5.87 2.77 3.32
C LEU A 260 5.91 4.28 3.61
N SER A 261 5.45 5.11 2.67
CA SER A 261 5.30 6.54 2.90
C SER A 261 4.36 6.84 4.06
N LEU A 262 3.24 6.12 4.15
CA LEU A 262 2.29 6.30 5.24
C LEU A 262 2.83 5.81 6.58
N PHE A 263 3.46 4.63 6.59
CA PHE A 263 4.08 4.06 7.78
C PHE A 263 5.16 4.99 8.37
N ARG A 264 5.98 5.62 7.53
CA ARG A 264 7.05 6.54 7.95
C ARG A 264 6.54 7.89 8.48
N LEU A 265 5.25 8.20 8.38
CA LEU A 265 4.69 9.41 9.00
C LEU A 265 4.71 9.34 10.53
N PHE A 266 4.67 8.14 11.09
CA PHE A 266 4.51 7.91 12.52
C PHE A 266 5.85 7.56 13.19
N ASP A 267 5.93 7.86 14.49
CA ASP A 267 7.12 7.67 15.34
C ASP A 267 7.51 6.21 15.59
N ASN A 268 6.61 5.26 15.34
CA ASN A 268 6.87 3.83 15.54
C ASN A 268 7.32 3.13 14.25
N PHE A 269 7.79 3.86 13.24
CA PHE A 269 8.18 3.27 11.96
C PHE A 269 9.30 2.24 12.14
N ASP A 270 9.01 0.98 11.77
CA ASP A 270 9.97 -0.11 11.67
C ASP A 270 9.91 -0.65 10.24
N ILE A 271 11.02 -0.52 9.51
CA ILE A 271 11.11 -0.90 8.10
C ILE A 271 10.83 -2.39 7.86
N ASN A 272 11.26 -3.28 8.77
CA ASN A 272 11.04 -4.71 8.61
C ASN A 272 9.57 -5.07 8.85
N LEU A 273 8.95 -4.53 9.90
CA LEU A 273 7.52 -4.75 10.17
C LEU A 273 6.65 -4.17 9.05
N ALA A 274 7.04 -3.02 8.49
CA ALA A 274 6.39 -2.42 7.34
C ALA A 274 6.52 -3.29 6.06
N ILE A 275 7.71 -3.85 5.80
CA ILE A 275 7.95 -4.81 4.72
C ILE A 275 7.08 -6.06 4.91
N PHE A 276 7.03 -6.64 6.13
CA PHE A 276 6.21 -7.81 6.41
C PHE A 276 4.73 -7.51 6.19
N ALA A 277 4.25 -6.34 6.60
CA ALA A 277 2.89 -5.90 6.34
C ALA A 277 2.59 -5.84 4.82
N CYS A 278 3.48 -5.22 4.03
CA CYS A 278 3.33 -5.18 2.57
C CYS A 278 3.28 -6.58 1.95
N ILE A 279 4.12 -7.51 2.41
CA ILE A 279 4.14 -8.91 1.97
C ILE A 279 2.85 -9.64 2.38
N SER A 280 2.32 -9.39 3.57
CA SER A 280 1.03 -9.91 4.01
C SER A 280 -0.12 -9.50 3.09
N HIS A 281 -0.09 -8.26 2.57
CA HIS A 281 -1.15 -7.73 1.73
C HIS A 281 -1.01 -8.12 0.25
N LEU A 282 0.18 -7.98 -0.32
CA LEU A 282 0.41 -7.95 -1.77
C LEU A 282 0.95 -9.26 -2.36
N CYS A 283 1.27 -10.24 -1.53
CA CYS A 283 1.83 -11.53 -1.98
C CYS A 283 0.82 -12.70 -1.90
N ASN A 284 -0.24 -12.63 -1.09
CA ASN A 284 -1.25 -13.70 -1.04
C ASN A 284 -2.11 -13.71 -2.32
N THR A 285 -2.67 -12.54 -2.65
CA THR A 285 -3.09 -12.22 -4.02
C THR A 285 -1.81 -11.81 -4.73
N PRO A 286 -1.31 -12.57 -5.73
CA PRO A 286 0.02 -12.38 -6.29
C PRO A 286 0.08 -11.09 -7.14
N ASP A 287 0.08 -9.95 -6.45
CA ASP A 287 0.15 -8.59 -6.98
C ASP A 287 1.60 -8.14 -7.09
N HIS A 288 2.40 -8.55 -6.11
CA HIS A 288 3.82 -8.29 -6.03
C HIS A 288 4.58 -9.47 -5.40
N SER A 289 5.87 -9.51 -5.70
CA SER A 289 6.86 -10.41 -5.13
C SER A 289 7.64 -9.73 -4.00
N PRO A 290 8.36 -10.49 -3.16
CA PRO A 290 9.18 -9.90 -2.09
C PRO A 290 10.29 -9.01 -2.65
N CYS A 291 10.90 -9.38 -3.78
CA CYS A 291 11.92 -8.54 -4.43
C CYS A 291 11.37 -7.15 -4.81
N GLU A 292 10.16 -7.08 -5.35
CA GLU A 292 9.53 -5.80 -5.75
C GLU A 292 9.19 -4.93 -4.54
N ILE A 293 8.87 -5.56 -3.40
CA ILE A 293 8.63 -4.89 -2.12
C ILE A 293 9.94 -4.37 -1.53
N LEU A 294 11.00 -5.19 -1.52
CA LEU A 294 12.32 -4.79 -1.00
C LEU A 294 12.95 -3.67 -1.85
N LEU A 295 12.83 -3.73 -3.17
CA LEU A 295 13.27 -2.64 -4.06
C LEU A 295 12.54 -1.33 -3.76
N ALA A 296 11.24 -1.38 -3.47
CA ALA A 296 10.46 -0.20 -3.07
C ALA A 296 10.82 0.30 -1.65
N ALA A 297 11.42 -0.55 -0.81
CA ALA A 297 11.80 -0.24 0.56
C ALA A 297 13.18 0.40 0.70
N LEU A 298 14.08 0.26 -0.28
CA LEU A 298 15.43 0.86 -0.26
C LEU A 298 15.40 2.37 0.09
N PRO A 299 14.55 3.22 -0.53
CA PRO A 299 14.52 4.65 -0.21
C PRO A 299 13.97 4.96 1.19
N TYR A 300 13.43 3.97 1.90
CA TYR A 300 12.85 4.11 3.24
C TYR A 300 13.80 3.62 4.35
N GLY A 301 15.06 3.36 4.05
CA GLY A 301 16.09 2.96 5.02
C GLY A 301 16.30 1.45 5.14
N LEU A 302 16.02 0.70 4.07
CA LEU A 302 16.43 -0.70 3.98
C LEU A 302 17.89 -0.77 3.50
N ASP A 303 18.83 -0.59 4.43
CA ASP A 303 20.24 -0.42 4.09
C ASP A 303 21.03 -1.73 4.02
N ASP A 304 20.45 -2.84 4.47
CA ASP A 304 21.15 -4.13 4.63
C ASP A 304 20.63 -5.26 3.72
N TRP A 305 19.94 -4.90 2.63
CA TRP A 305 19.59 -5.81 1.55
C TRP A 305 20.04 -5.27 0.19
N THR A 306 20.46 -6.16 -0.70
CA THR A 306 20.75 -5.83 -2.10
C THR A 306 20.08 -6.82 -3.03
N ILE A 307 19.90 -6.45 -4.30
CA ILE A 307 19.27 -7.30 -5.31
C ILE A 307 20.02 -8.62 -5.58
N GLU A 308 21.28 -8.71 -5.15
CA GLU A 308 22.09 -9.92 -5.23
C GLU A 308 21.68 -10.99 -4.21
N GLU A 309 21.07 -10.59 -3.09
CA GLU A 309 20.56 -11.51 -2.09
C GLU A 309 19.14 -11.99 -2.44
N ASP A 310 18.92 -13.29 -2.38
CA ASP A 310 17.59 -13.90 -2.57
C ASP A 310 16.56 -13.29 -1.61
N SER A 311 15.56 -12.62 -2.20
CA SER A 311 14.53 -11.87 -1.47
C SER A 311 13.73 -12.74 -0.48
N PHE A 312 13.47 -14.01 -0.79
CA PHE A 312 12.77 -14.92 0.12
C PHE A 312 13.64 -15.31 1.32
N LYS A 313 14.92 -15.62 1.09
CA LYS A 313 15.87 -15.94 2.16
C LYS A 313 16.05 -14.75 3.09
N TYR A 314 16.21 -13.55 2.53
CA TYR A 314 16.35 -12.32 3.30
C TYR A 314 15.13 -12.08 4.21
N VAL A 315 13.92 -12.07 3.65
CA VAL A 315 12.69 -11.82 4.44
C VAL A 315 12.50 -12.90 5.50
N ASN A 316 12.73 -14.18 5.17
CA ASN A 316 12.61 -15.26 6.16
C ASN A 316 13.64 -15.13 7.30
N LYS A 317 14.87 -14.70 6.99
CA LYS A 317 15.90 -14.42 8.00
C LYS A 317 15.44 -13.30 8.93
N LYS A 318 14.96 -12.18 8.36
CA LYS A 318 14.44 -11.05 9.14
C LYS A 318 13.24 -11.44 9.99
N LEU A 319 12.26 -12.14 9.42
CA LEU A 319 11.05 -12.56 10.14
C LEU A 319 11.37 -13.41 11.37
N ARG A 320 12.44 -14.21 11.35
CA ARG A 320 12.88 -15.00 12.52
C ARG A 320 13.37 -14.13 13.68
N LEU A 321 13.93 -12.95 13.41
CA LEU A 321 14.36 -12.00 14.44
C LEU A 321 13.17 -11.31 15.13
N TYR A 322 12.01 -11.28 14.46
CA TYR A 322 10.77 -10.70 14.93
C TYR A 322 9.78 -11.75 15.49
N LYS A 323 10.26 -12.95 15.82
CA LYS A 323 9.45 -13.94 16.52
C LYS A 323 9.05 -13.49 17.92
#